data_AF-A0A9P4QWY7-F1
#
_entry.id   AF-A0A9P4QWY7-F1
#
_cell.length_a   1.000
_cell.length_b   1.000
_cell.length_c   1.000
_cell.angle_alpha   90.00
_cell.angle_beta   90.00
_cell.angle_gamma   90.00
#
_symmetry.space_group_name_H-M   'P 1'
#
loop_
_entity.id
_entity.type
_entity.pdbx_description
1 polymer ?
#
loop_
_entity_poly.entity_id
_entity_poly.type
_entity_poly.pdbx_seq_one_letter_code
_entity_poly.pdbx_strand_id
1 'polypeptide(L)'
;MSQRETWRQKLRTLCDRSGWSEPTFQDVSDRRGGRTAWSCVAVVQGTHYSARFWYDGQYADQSREDASEMAWRTITGNLTTPAQHFSSSQTPASHSRYSQSSG
;
A
#
# COMPACT_ATOMS: atom_id res chain seq x y z
N MET A 1 9.08 -0.61 29.71
CA MET A 1 7.97 -0.33 28.78
C MET A 1 7.72 -1.60 27.98
N SER A 2 6.63 -2.31 28.27
CA SER A 2 6.29 -3.57 27.59
C SER A 2 5.74 -3.24 26.20
N GLN A 3 6.64 -2.96 25.25
CA GLN A 3 6.28 -2.81 23.84
C GLN A 3 5.80 -4.17 23.34
N ARG A 4 4.49 -4.35 23.21
CA ARG A 4 3.94 -5.39 22.34
C ARG A 4 4.63 -5.22 21.00
N GLU A 5 5.40 -6.22 20.57
CA GLU A 5 6.11 -6.19 19.29
C GLU A 5 5.10 -5.93 18.17
N THR A 6 5.15 -4.70 17.66
CA THR A 6 4.29 -4.25 16.55
C THR A 6 4.72 -4.96 15.27
N TRP A 7 3.81 -5.11 14.31
CA TRP A 7 4.16 -5.69 13.02
C TRP A 7 5.30 -4.95 12.32
N ARG A 8 5.41 -3.64 12.55
CA ARG A 8 6.54 -2.78 12.14
C ARG A 8 7.88 -3.32 12.65
N GLN A 9 7.96 -3.63 13.95
CA GLN A 9 9.17 -4.18 14.56
C GLN A 9 9.50 -5.58 14.02
N LYS A 10 8.48 -6.44 13.86
CA LYS A 10 8.67 -7.78 13.28
C LYS A 10 9.22 -7.71 11.86
N LEU A 11 8.67 -6.82 11.03
CA LEU A 11 9.15 -6.59 9.67
C LEU A 11 10.59 -6.07 9.66
N ARG A 12 10.92 -5.10 10.53
CA ARG A 12 12.28 -4.55 10.64
C ARG A 12 13.29 -5.61 11.04
N THR A 13 13.00 -6.38 12.09
CA THR A 13 13.86 -7.48 12.54
C THR A 13 14.03 -8.55 11.46
N LEU A 14 12.98 -8.82 10.69
CA LEU A 14 13.07 -9.77 9.58
C LEU A 14 13.97 -9.23 8.46
N CYS A 15 13.83 -7.96 8.08
CA CYS A 15 14.71 -7.35 7.08
C CYS A 15 16.17 -7.33 7.55
N ASP A 16 16.42 -6.98 8.80
CA ASP A 16 17.75 -6.98 9.42
C ASP A 16 18.40 -8.38 9.37
N ARG A 17 17.66 -9.41 9.80
CA ARG A 17 18.12 -10.82 9.76
C ARG A 17 18.38 -11.33 8.34
N SER A 18 17.62 -10.85 7.36
CA SER A 18 17.77 -11.22 5.96
C SER A 18 18.84 -10.40 5.21
N GLY A 19 19.45 -9.41 5.86
CA GLY A 19 20.42 -8.50 5.23
C GLY A 19 19.78 -7.53 4.23
N TRP A 20 18.50 -7.22 4.42
CA TRP A 20 17.72 -6.35 3.55
C TRP A 20 17.75 -4.90 4.01
N SER A 21 17.54 -3.97 3.07
CA SER A 21 17.37 -2.56 3.38
C SER A 21 16.16 -2.33 4.29
N GLU A 22 16.25 -1.31 5.14
CA GLU A 22 15.19 -0.97 6.09
C GLU A 22 13.85 -0.70 5.35
N PRO A 23 12.73 -1.29 5.81
CA PRO A 23 11.43 -1.08 5.19
C PRO A 23 11.05 0.40 5.21
N THR A 24 10.73 0.95 4.03
CA THR A 24 10.29 2.35 3.92
C THR A 24 8.77 2.40 3.97
N PHE A 25 8.19 3.32 4.73
CA PHE A 25 6.74 3.50 4.82
C PHE A 25 6.34 4.82 4.17
N GLN A 26 5.40 4.78 3.24
CA GLN A 26 4.85 5.94 2.57
C GLN A 26 3.38 6.08 2.95
N ASP A 27 3.06 7.11 3.71
CA ASP A 27 1.68 7.45 4.05
C ASP A 27 1.02 8.16 2.87
N VAL A 28 -0.15 7.68 2.46
CA VAL A 28 -0.93 8.19 1.35
C VAL A 28 -2.24 8.74 1.89
N SER A 29 -2.46 10.04 1.72
CA SER A 29 -3.72 10.70 2.02
C SER A 29 -4.41 11.14 0.74
N ASP A 30 -5.60 10.61 0.45
CA ASP A 30 -6.39 10.98 -0.72
C ASP A 30 -7.60 11.82 -0.29
N ARG A 31 -7.68 13.07 -0.73
CA ARG A 31 -8.80 13.98 -0.43
C ARG A 31 -9.80 13.96 -1.59
N ARG A 32 -10.93 13.29 -1.40
CA ARG A 32 -12.06 13.32 -2.35
C ARG A 32 -13.25 14.04 -1.74
N GLY A 33 -13.42 15.32 -2.10
CA GLY A 33 -14.69 16.05 -1.96
C GLY A 33 -15.33 16.10 -0.57
N GLY A 34 -14.55 16.01 0.52
CA GLY A 34 -15.04 16.07 1.90
C GLY A 34 -14.67 14.88 2.78
N ARG A 35 -14.09 13.81 2.22
CA ARG A 35 -13.51 12.69 2.96
C ARG A 35 -12.02 12.56 2.66
N THR A 36 -11.23 12.21 3.66
CA THR A 36 -9.80 11.90 3.51
C THR A 36 -9.63 10.39 3.72
N ALA A 37 -9.21 9.68 2.69
CA ALA A 37 -8.79 8.29 2.83
C ALA A 37 -7.33 8.25 3.25
N TRP A 38 -7.01 7.41 4.24
CA TRP A 38 -5.67 7.15 4.73
C TRP A 38 -5.25 5.75 4.32
N SER A 39 -4.09 5.63 3.70
CA SER A 39 -3.43 4.37 3.39
C SER A 39 -1.94 4.48 3.70
N CYS A 40 -1.29 3.35 3.88
CA CYS A 40 0.15 3.26 4.04
C CYS A 40 0.70 2.22 3.07
N VAL A 41 1.82 2.54 2.42
CA VAL A 41 2.55 1.63 1.53
C VAL A 41 3.88 1.29 2.19
N ALA A 42 4.11 0.02 2.51
CA ALA A 42 5.40 -0.48 2.97
C ALA A 42 6.23 -0.95 1.77
N VAL A 43 7.45 -0.46 1.63
CA VAL A 43 8.37 -0.82 0.56
C VAL A 43 9.51 -1.65 1.14
N VAL A 44 9.62 -2.90 0.69
CA VAL A 44 10.65 -3.85 1.13
C VAL A 44 11.31 -4.45 -0.09
N GLN A 45 12.64 -4.36 -0.21
CA GLN A 45 13.39 -4.91 -1.36
C GLN A 45 12.84 -4.45 -2.73
N GLY A 46 12.33 -3.21 -2.83
CA GLY A 46 11.70 -2.69 -4.05
C GLY A 46 10.30 -3.22 -4.34
N THR A 47 9.74 -4.05 -3.46
CA THR A 47 8.34 -4.50 -3.54
C THR A 47 7.44 -3.62 -2.69
N HIS A 48 6.32 -3.18 -3.27
CA HIS A 48 5.36 -2.29 -2.62
C HIS A 48 4.18 -3.09 -2.03
N TYR A 49 3.90 -2.87 -0.75
CA TYR A 49 2.82 -3.49 0.02
C TYR A 49 1.88 -2.40 0.53
N SER A 50 0.80 -2.15 -0.22
CA SER A 50 -0.20 -1.15 0.13
C SER A 50 -1.24 -1.71 1.09
N ALA A 51 -1.44 -1.08 2.25
CA ALA A 51 -2.57 -1.36 3.13
C ALA A 51 -3.91 -0.90 2.53
N ARG A 52 -4.99 -1.48 3.07
CA ARG A 52 -6.36 -1.05 2.73
C ARG A 52 -6.55 0.44 3.00
N PHE A 53 -7.41 1.08 2.20
CA PHE A 53 -7.82 2.47 2.42
C PHE A 53 -8.76 2.55 3.63
N TRP A 54 -8.41 3.37 4.60
CA TRP A 54 -9.21 3.70 5.77
C TRP A 54 -9.86 5.06 5.60
N TYR A 55 -11.18 5.13 5.70
CA TYR A 55 -11.95 6.36 5.48
C TYR A 55 -12.13 7.21 6.74
N ASP A 56 -11.63 6.72 7.86
CA ASP A 56 -11.68 7.40 9.15
C ASP A 56 -10.25 7.76 9.58
N GLY A 57 -9.99 9.06 9.76
CA GLY A 57 -8.65 9.60 9.97
C GLY A 57 -7.97 9.18 11.27
N GLN A 58 -8.70 8.53 12.18
CA GLN A 58 -8.13 7.97 13.40
C GLN A 58 -7.34 6.67 13.19
N TYR A 59 -7.40 6.07 11.99
CA TYR A 59 -6.83 4.75 11.72
C TYR A 59 -5.53 4.79 10.90
N ALA A 60 -4.82 5.92 10.85
CA ALA A 60 -3.52 6.00 10.17
C ALA A 60 -2.48 5.03 10.76
N ASP A 61 -2.40 4.92 12.10
CA ASP A 61 -1.53 3.94 12.76
C ASP A 61 -1.94 2.50 12.45
N GLN A 62 -3.24 2.24 12.38
CA GLN A 62 -3.80 0.94 12.01
C GLN A 62 -3.48 0.57 10.57
N SER A 63 -3.56 1.52 9.63
CA SER A 63 -3.16 1.31 8.23
C SER A 63 -1.69 0.93 8.12
N ARG A 64 -0.81 1.59 8.88
CA ARG A 64 0.62 1.29 8.90
C ARG A 64 0.93 -0.09 9.50
N GLU A 65 0.16 -0.48 10.52
CA GLU A 65 0.28 -1.80 11.14
C GLU A 65 -0.18 -2.92 10.18
N ASP A 66 -1.28 -2.71 9.46
CA ASP A 66 -1.80 -3.60 8.41
C ASP A 66 -0.81 -3.76 7.24
N ALA A 67 -0.19 -2.66 6.79
CA ALA A 67 0.82 -2.69 5.73
C ALA A 67 2.02 -3.55 6.13
N SER A 68 2.44 -3.41 7.39
CA SER A 68 3.56 -4.16 7.96
C SER A 68 3.23 -5.64 8.11
N GLU A 69 2.01 -5.96 8.55
CA GLU A 69 1.52 -7.34 8.64
C GLU A 69 1.50 -8.00 7.26
N MET A 70 0.96 -7.33 6.25
CA MET A 70 0.93 -7.86 4.89
C MET A 70 2.34 -8.11 4.34
N ALA A 71 3.24 -7.12 4.45
CA ALA A 71 4.62 -7.29 4.03
C ALA A 71 5.28 -8.48 4.73
N TRP A 72 5.16 -8.56 6.06
CA TRP A 72 5.77 -9.63 6.85
C TRP A 72 5.20 -11.00 6.48
N ARG A 73 3.88 -11.13 6.36
CA ARG A 73 3.22 -12.39 5.99
C ARG A 73 3.61 -12.84 4.59
N THR A 74 3.73 -11.92 3.64
CA THR A 74 4.17 -12.23 2.28
C THR A 74 5.60 -12.74 2.26
N ILE A 75 6.51 -12.06 2.97
CA ILE A 75 7.92 -12.46 3.02
C ILE A 75 8.09 -13.80 3.72
N THR A 76 7.33 -14.04 4.79
CA THR A 76 7.39 -15.29 5.56
C THR A 76 6.70 -16.45 4.84
N GLY A 77 6.08 -16.22 3.68
CA GLY A 77 5.42 -17.27 2.87
C GLY A 77 3.99 -17.60 3.30
N ASN A 78 3.38 -16.80 4.18
CA ASN A 78 2.00 -17.00 4.66
C ASN A 78 0.95 -16.32 3.77
N LEU A 79 1.35 -15.55 2.74
CA LEU A 79 0.46 -14.96 1.75
C LEU A 79 1.16 -14.80 0.39
N THR A 80 0.64 -15.46 -0.62
CA THR A 80 0.97 -15.23 -2.03
C THR A 80 0.43 -13.86 -2.43
N THR A 81 1.29 -12.84 -2.56
CA THR A 81 0.88 -11.50 -3.02
C THR A 81 0.36 -11.55 -4.45
N PRO A 82 -0.80 -10.95 -4.77
CA PRO A 82 -0.97 -10.29 -6.05
C PRO A 82 -0.09 -9.03 -6.01
N ALA A 83 1.05 -9.08 -6.69
CA ALA A 83 1.80 -7.87 -7.02
C ALA A 83 0.84 -6.95 -7.81
N GLN A 84 0.28 -5.93 -7.15
CA GLN A 84 -0.46 -4.91 -7.87
C GLN A 84 0.55 -4.13 -8.69
N HIS A 85 0.60 -4.47 -9.98
CA HIS A 85 1.14 -3.65 -11.06
C HIS A 85 0.64 -2.21 -10.86
N PHE A 86 1.43 -1.37 -10.21
CA PHE A 86 1.35 0.07 -10.43
C PHE A 86 1.91 0.31 -11.83
N SER A 87 1.10 0.02 -12.85
CA SER A 87 1.36 0.46 -14.22
C SER A 87 1.06 1.96 -14.27
N SER A 88 2.07 2.72 -13.85
CA SER A 88 2.18 4.14 -14.10
C SER A 88 2.39 4.36 -15.60
N SER A 89 1.31 4.56 -16.35
CA SER A 89 1.33 5.19 -17.68
C SER A 89 -0.02 5.85 -17.91
N GLN A 90 -0.14 7.12 -17.55
CA GLN A 90 -0.08 8.25 -18.49
C GLN A 90 -1.26 8.27 -19.49
N THR A 91 -2.11 9.27 -19.28
CA THR A 91 -3.16 9.87 -20.14
C THR A 91 -2.60 10.29 -21.54
N PRO A 92 -3.41 10.49 -22.62
CA PRO A 92 -4.50 11.47 -22.64
C PRO A 92 -5.74 11.16 -23.50
N ALA A 93 -6.72 12.05 -23.31
CA ALA A 93 -7.94 12.29 -24.05
C ALA A 93 -8.01 11.75 -25.50
N SER A 94 -9.15 11.13 -25.81
CA SER A 94 -9.76 11.24 -27.14
C SER A 94 -11.26 11.46 -26.96
N HIS A 95 -11.62 12.73 -26.79
CA HIS A 95 -12.91 13.22 -27.24
C HIS A 95 -12.92 13.14 -28.76
N SER A 96 -13.64 12.18 -29.33
CA SER A 96 -14.20 12.19 -30.69
C SER A 96 -14.99 10.90 -30.83
N ARG A 97 -16.21 10.85 -31.33
CA ARG A 97 -17.20 11.85 -31.71
C ARG A 97 -18.47 11.02 -31.92
N TYR A 98 -19.61 11.63 -31.67
CA TYR A 98 -20.91 11.25 -32.22
C TYR A 98 -20.84 10.83 -33.70
N SER A 99 -21.61 9.81 -34.11
CA SER A 99 -22.37 9.71 -35.37
C SER A 99 -23.10 8.35 -35.36
N GLN A 100 -24.41 8.25 -35.10
CA GLN A 100 -25.48 8.26 -36.10
C GLN A 100 -25.06 7.74 -37.48
N SER A 101 -25.59 6.58 -37.90
CA SER A 101 -26.39 6.40 -39.13
C SER A 101 -26.52 4.93 -39.60
N SER A 102 -27.76 4.48 -39.71
CA SER A 102 -28.36 3.68 -40.80
C SER A 102 -28.11 2.16 -40.91
N GLY A 103 -29.22 1.43 -40.83
CA GLY A 103 -29.47 0.08 -41.33
C GLY A 103 -30.97 -0.19 -41.30
#